data_AF-H5U0U4-F1
#
_entry.id   AF-H5U0U4-F1
#
_cell.length_a   1.000
_cell.length_b   1.000
_cell.length_c   1.000
_cell.angle_alpha   90.00
_cell.angle_beta   90.00
_cell.angle_gamma   90.00
#
_symmetry.space_group_name_H-M   'P 1'
#
loop_
_entity.id
_entity.type
_entity.pdbx_description
1 polymer ?
#
loop_
_entity_poly.entity_id
_entity_poly.type
_entity_poly.pdbx_seq_one_letter_code
_entity_poly.pdbx_strand_id
1 'polypeptide(L)'
;MPDHDITAQNANVTVAVLVGSLRSASINKQLAESVVHNAPAGIEFSVVENIGRVPFYNEDVDYAPGSTDGVLDPEVVALRDRVAAADAVLIVTPEYNGSAPAVLKNAIDWLSRPYGTGALTGKPVGVIGVALGRFGGTWSREDIRKSVKIAGGQVVEEVEFGVSGSQLDDSGRLPAEVIDGAVDAVRVLGSEVAVSV
;
A
#
# COMPACT_ATOMS: atom_id res chain seq x y z
N MET A 1 -25.14 -39.15 -16.84
CA MET A 1 -24.80 -37.77 -17.21
C MET A 1 -23.84 -37.29 -16.14
N PRO A 2 -22.59 -36.93 -16.45
CA PRO A 2 -21.69 -36.38 -15.44
C PRO A 2 -21.97 -34.89 -15.28
N ASP A 3 -22.05 -34.48 -14.01
CA ASP A 3 -22.15 -33.10 -13.57
C ASP A 3 -20.96 -32.27 -14.07
N HIS A 4 -21.25 -31.15 -14.70
CA HIS A 4 -20.28 -30.10 -14.95
C HIS A 4 -20.11 -29.28 -13.67
N ASP A 5 -19.28 -29.76 -12.74
CA ASP A 5 -18.72 -28.90 -11.70
C ASP A 5 -17.49 -28.20 -12.28
N ILE A 6 -17.73 -27.03 -12.89
CA ILE A 6 -16.66 -26.14 -13.31
C ILE A 6 -16.15 -25.49 -12.04
N THR A 7 -15.05 -26.03 -11.49
CA THR A 7 -14.24 -25.38 -10.48
C THR A 7 -13.87 -23.99 -10.99
N ALA A 8 -14.53 -22.94 -10.48
CA ALA A 8 -14.01 -21.59 -10.56
C ALA A 8 -12.65 -21.60 -9.84
N GLN A 9 -11.57 -21.53 -10.62
CA GLN A 9 -10.28 -21.14 -10.08
C GLN A 9 -10.47 -19.74 -9.50
N ASN A 10 -10.61 -19.62 -8.18
CA ASN A 10 -10.50 -18.32 -7.53
C ASN A 10 -9.07 -17.85 -7.78
N ALA A 11 -8.88 -16.94 -8.73
CA ALA A 11 -7.61 -16.24 -8.90
C ALA A 11 -7.28 -15.53 -7.58
N ASN A 12 -6.04 -15.65 -7.12
CA ASN A 12 -5.60 -14.96 -5.91
C ASN A 12 -5.65 -13.44 -6.15
N VAL A 13 -6.19 -12.70 -5.19
CA VAL A 13 -6.17 -11.23 -5.16
C VAL A 13 -4.74 -10.78 -4.88
N THR A 14 -4.15 -10.01 -5.78
CA THR A 14 -2.80 -9.47 -5.60
C THR A 14 -2.85 -8.08 -4.97
N VAL A 15 -2.09 -7.86 -3.90
CA VAL A 15 -2.04 -6.58 -3.18
C VAL A 15 -0.62 -6.00 -3.23
N ALA A 16 -0.45 -4.84 -3.86
CA ALA A 16 0.81 -4.11 -3.82
C ALA A 16 1.00 -3.42 -2.46
N VAL A 17 2.15 -3.60 -1.82
CA VAL A 17 2.44 -3.03 -0.49
C VAL A 17 3.46 -1.90 -0.60
N LEU A 18 3.08 -0.70 -0.17
CA LEU A 18 3.95 0.49 -0.10
C LEU A 18 4.33 0.78 1.36
N VAL A 19 5.62 0.78 1.69
CA VAL A 19 6.11 1.01 3.07
C VAL A 19 6.75 2.39 3.18
N GLY A 20 6.25 3.21 4.11
CA GLY A 20 6.64 4.62 4.23
C GLY A 20 7.87 4.93 5.08
N SER A 21 8.62 3.91 5.51
CA SER A 21 9.87 4.10 6.24
C SER A 21 11.01 3.33 5.58
N LEU A 22 12.09 4.06 5.28
CA LEU A 22 13.26 3.54 4.55
C LEU A 22 14.37 2.97 5.45
N ARG A 23 14.30 3.23 6.76
CA ARG A 23 15.34 2.75 7.69
C ARG A 23 15.29 1.23 7.80
N SER A 24 16.46 0.59 7.90
CA SER A 24 16.58 -0.88 7.98
C SER A 24 15.78 -1.50 9.13
N ALA A 25 15.80 -0.89 10.31
CA ALA A 25 15.09 -1.37 11.50
C ALA A 25 13.63 -0.88 11.61
N SER A 26 12.98 -0.55 10.49
CA SER A 26 11.61 -0.02 10.46
C SER A 26 10.60 -0.98 11.06
N ILE A 27 9.82 -0.52 12.06
CA ILE A 27 8.70 -1.28 12.63
C ILE A 27 7.55 -1.39 11.61
N ASN A 28 7.39 -0.39 10.74
CA ASN A 28 6.40 -0.45 9.65
C ASN A 28 6.79 -1.49 8.59
N LYS A 29 8.10 -1.71 8.37
CA LYS A 29 8.59 -2.80 7.52
C LYS A 29 8.31 -4.16 8.17
N GLN A 30 8.59 -4.29 9.47
CA GLN A 30 8.24 -5.50 10.23
C GLN A 30 6.73 -5.80 10.20
N LEU A 31 5.88 -4.77 10.30
CA LEU A 31 4.43 -4.90 10.18
C LEU A 31 4.04 -5.43 8.80
N ALA A 32 4.57 -4.82 7.73
CA ALA A 32 4.31 -5.26 6.37
C ALA A 32 4.75 -6.72 6.13
N GLU A 33 5.98 -7.06 6.55
CA GLU A 33 6.51 -8.43 6.44
C GLU A 33 5.68 -9.44 7.25
N SER A 34 5.19 -9.05 8.43
CA SER A 34 4.31 -9.91 9.24
C SER A 34 2.95 -10.14 8.59
N VAL A 35 2.38 -9.11 7.94
CA VAL A 35 1.13 -9.25 7.16
C VAL A 35 1.36 -10.17 5.95
N VAL A 36 2.46 -10.00 5.23
CA VAL A 36 2.81 -10.88 4.08
C VAL A 36 3.03 -12.32 4.54
N HIS A 37 3.71 -12.54 5.66
CA HIS A 37 3.96 -13.87 6.19
C HIS A 37 2.67 -14.58 6.63
N ASN A 38 1.71 -13.82 7.15
CA ASN A 38 0.41 -14.31 7.63
C ASN A 38 -0.72 -14.00 6.64
N ALA A 39 -0.41 -13.98 5.33
CA ALA A 39 -1.36 -13.62 4.29
C ALA A 39 -2.65 -14.47 4.39
N PRO A 40 -3.84 -13.84 4.39
CA PRO A 40 -5.10 -14.57 4.33
C PRO A 40 -5.18 -15.44 3.07
N ALA A 41 -5.87 -16.58 3.16
CA ALA A 41 -6.08 -17.44 2.00
C ALA A 41 -6.73 -16.67 0.85
N GLY A 42 -6.20 -16.83 -0.38
CA GLY A 42 -6.69 -16.15 -1.57
C GLY A 42 -6.14 -14.73 -1.77
N ILE A 43 -5.24 -14.25 -0.90
CA ILE A 43 -4.56 -12.96 -1.05
C ILE A 43 -3.05 -13.17 -1.16
N GLU A 44 -2.43 -12.57 -2.16
CA GLU A 44 -0.98 -12.52 -2.34
C GLU A 44 -0.47 -11.09 -2.19
N PHE A 45 0.56 -10.88 -1.39
CA PHE A 45 1.15 -9.56 -1.19
C PHE A 45 2.47 -9.41 -1.95
N SER A 46 2.59 -8.30 -2.68
CA SER A 46 3.82 -7.92 -3.38
C SER A 46 4.35 -6.60 -2.81
N VAL A 47 5.43 -6.67 -2.04
CA VAL A 47 6.10 -5.47 -1.52
C VAL A 47 6.79 -4.72 -2.67
N VAL A 48 6.49 -3.43 -2.81
CA VAL A 48 7.17 -2.56 -3.77
C VAL A 48 8.50 -2.12 -3.19
N GLU A 49 9.55 -2.79 -3.64
CA GLU A 49 10.92 -2.44 -3.27
C GLU A 49 11.35 -1.08 -3.84
N ASN A 50 12.38 -0.49 -3.22
CA ASN A 50 13.06 0.72 -3.71
C ASN A 50 12.20 1.98 -3.87
N ILE A 51 11.06 2.11 -3.18
CA ILE A 51 10.26 3.36 -3.19
C ILE A 51 11.08 4.61 -2.81
N GLY A 52 12.14 4.46 -2.02
CA GLY A 52 13.08 5.53 -1.67
C GLY A 52 14.07 5.94 -2.76
N ARG A 53 14.12 5.21 -3.89
CA ARG A 53 14.93 5.56 -5.07
C ARG A 53 14.14 6.29 -6.14
N VAL A 54 12.81 6.29 -6.03
CA VAL A 54 11.93 7.02 -6.94
C VAL A 54 12.26 8.52 -6.82
N PRO A 55 12.62 9.21 -7.92
CA PRO A 55 12.94 10.63 -7.87
C PRO A 55 11.74 11.44 -7.41
N PHE A 56 11.97 12.67 -6.93
CA PHE A 56 10.85 13.56 -6.65
C PHE A 56 10.05 13.82 -7.92
N TYR A 57 8.73 13.80 -7.81
CA TYR A 57 7.86 14.07 -8.94
C TYR A 57 8.17 15.43 -9.56
N ASN A 58 8.42 15.41 -10.87
CA ASN A 58 8.52 16.59 -11.71
C ASN A 58 7.89 16.23 -13.06
N GLU A 59 6.89 17.00 -13.48
CA GLU A 59 6.14 16.74 -14.72
C GLU A 59 7.02 16.86 -15.97
N ASP A 60 8.10 17.66 -15.92
CA ASP A 60 9.07 17.81 -17.03
C ASP A 60 9.78 16.49 -17.36
N VAL A 61 9.80 15.53 -16.42
CA VAL A 61 10.44 14.21 -16.59
C VAL A 61 9.43 13.07 -16.55
N ASP A 62 8.12 13.36 -16.52
CA ASP A 62 7.04 12.37 -16.58
C ASP A 62 6.66 12.05 -18.04
N TYR A 63 7.63 11.48 -18.77
CA TYR A 63 7.44 11.13 -20.17
C TYR A 63 6.48 9.95 -20.33
N ALA A 64 5.61 10.02 -21.35
CA ALA A 64 4.80 8.88 -21.74
C ALA A 64 5.67 7.69 -22.21
N PRO A 65 5.25 6.43 -21.97
CA PRO A 65 5.98 5.26 -22.45
C PRO A 65 6.25 5.33 -23.96
N GLY A 66 7.52 5.21 -24.36
CA GLY A 66 7.94 5.28 -25.76
C GLY A 66 7.99 6.70 -26.35
N SER A 67 7.87 7.75 -25.53
CA SER A 67 8.04 9.14 -25.97
C SER A 67 9.46 9.39 -26.52
N THR A 68 9.57 10.28 -27.50
CA THR A 68 10.85 10.79 -28.01
C THR A 68 11.44 11.91 -27.15
N ASP A 69 10.66 12.47 -26.23
CA ASP A 69 11.05 13.62 -25.40
C ASP A 69 12.02 13.23 -24.27
N GLY A 70 12.02 11.95 -23.88
CA GLY A 70 12.92 11.42 -22.88
C GLY A 70 12.58 9.99 -22.45
N VAL A 71 13.38 9.46 -21.53
CA VAL A 71 13.21 8.12 -20.95
C VAL A 71 12.80 8.27 -19.50
N LEU A 72 11.73 7.59 -19.10
CA LEU A 72 11.26 7.59 -17.72
C LEU A 72 12.25 6.82 -16.81
N ASP A 73 12.43 7.30 -15.59
CA ASP A 73 13.29 6.64 -14.61
C ASP A 73 12.81 5.19 -14.34
N PRO A 74 13.71 4.18 -14.33
CA PRO A 74 13.33 2.78 -14.18
C PRO A 74 12.63 2.48 -12.84
N GLU A 75 12.91 3.22 -11.77
CA GLU A 75 12.23 3.05 -10.48
C GLU A 75 10.80 3.61 -10.52
N VAL A 76 10.55 4.65 -11.34
CA VAL A 76 9.18 5.14 -11.61
C VAL A 76 8.39 4.13 -12.43
N VAL A 77 9.01 3.57 -13.48
CA VAL A 77 8.40 2.49 -14.29
C VAL A 77 8.04 1.30 -13.41
N ALA A 78 8.99 0.81 -12.61
CA ALA A 78 8.76 -0.32 -11.71
C ALA A 78 7.68 -0.05 -10.66
N LEU A 79 7.59 1.17 -10.13
CA LEU A 79 6.53 1.58 -9.21
C LEU A 79 5.16 1.53 -9.89
N ARG A 80 5.03 2.14 -11.08
CA ARG A 80 3.78 2.17 -11.85
C ARG A 80 3.33 0.77 -12.24
N ASP A 81 4.24 -0.05 -12.79
CA ASP A 81 3.93 -1.39 -13.28
C ASP A 81 3.46 -2.31 -12.15
N ARG A 82 4.15 -2.31 -10.99
CA ARG A 82 3.78 -3.13 -9.84
C ARG A 82 2.41 -2.76 -9.28
N VAL A 83 2.13 -1.46 -9.15
CA VAL A 83 0.84 -1.00 -8.64
C VAL A 83 -0.26 -1.24 -9.67
N ALA A 84 -0.01 -1.00 -10.95
CA ALA A 84 -0.97 -1.24 -12.03
C ALA A 84 -1.37 -2.71 -12.12
N ALA A 85 -0.43 -3.64 -11.95
CA ALA A 85 -0.66 -5.08 -12.02
C ALA A 85 -1.39 -5.67 -10.79
N ALA A 86 -1.37 -5.01 -9.63
CA ALA A 86 -2.04 -5.50 -8.43
C ALA A 86 -3.55 -5.19 -8.44
N ASP A 87 -4.39 -5.98 -7.79
CA ASP A 87 -5.82 -5.70 -7.70
C ASP A 87 -6.14 -4.62 -6.65
N ALA A 88 -5.32 -4.54 -5.59
CA ALA A 88 -5.45 -3.55 -4.52
C ALA A 88 -4.08 -3.04 -4.03
N VAL A 89 -4.11 -1.99 -3.20
CA VAL A 89 -2.90 -1.40 -2.60
C VAL A 89 -3.03 -1.36 -1.08
N LEU A 90 -1.98 -1.79 -0.37
CA LEU A 90 -1.83 -1.60 1.07
C LEU A 90 -0.71 -0.58 1.33
N ILE A 91 -1.02 0.52 2.00
CA ILE A 91 -0.04 1.51 2.41
C ILE A 91 0.25 1.34 3.91
N VAL A 92 1.51 1.12 4.26
CA VAL A 92 2.00 0.95 5.63
C VAL A 92 2.84 2.17 6.02
N THR A 93 2.30 3.05 6.85
CA THR A 93 2.85 4.40 7.06
C THR A 93 3.30 4.66 8.50
N PRO A 94 4.55 5.11 8.75
CA PRO A 94 4.86 5.84 9.99
C PRO A 94 4.22 7.23 9.97
N GLU A 95 4.41 8.00 11.04
CA GLU A 95 4.06 9.41 11.08
C GLU A 95 5.31 10.26 11.29
N TYR A 96 5.56 11.21 10.39
CA TYR A 96 6.67 12.15 10.47
C TYR A 96 6.12 13.56 10.60
N ASN A 97 6.44 14.22 11.73
CA ASN A 97 6.00 15.57 12.05
C ASN A 97 4.48 15.78 11.97
N GLY A 98 3.70 14.77 12.37
CA GLY A 98 2.24 14.83 12.36
C GLY A 98 1.61 14.76 10.96
N SER A 99 2.33 14.21 9.97
CA SER A 99 1.84 14.08 8.61
C SER A 99 2.43 12.85 7.90
N ALA A 100 2.02 12.65 6.65
CA ALA A 100 2.49 11.61 5.76
C ALA A 100 4.01 11.72 5.49
N PRO A 101 4.75 10.59 5.46
CA PRO A 101 6.14 10.57 5.04
C PRO A 101 6.30 11.06 3.60
N ALA A 102 7.33 11.89 3.35
CA ALA A 102 7.62 12.44 2.03
C ALA A 102 7.76 11.35 0.94
N VAL A 103 8.32 10.19 1.29
CA VAL A 103 8.49 9.07 0.35
C VAL A 103 7.16 8.50 -0.14
N LEU A 104 6.16 8.38 0.74
CA LEU A 104 4.84 7.88 0.35
C LEU A 104 4.08 8.93 -0.45
N LYS A 105 4.14 10.19 -0.02
CA LYS A 105 3.49 11.28 -0.76
C LYS A 105 4.05 11.40 -2.18
N ASN A 106 5.37 11.31 -2.33
CA ASN A 106 6.03 11.30 -3.64
C ASN A 106 5.60 10.11 -4.51
N ALA A 107 5.51 8.91 -3.94
CA ALA A 107 5.03 7.75 -4.69
C ALA A 107 3.56 7.92 -5.13
N ILE A 108 2.69 8.45 -4.26
CA ILE A 108 1.30 8.76 -4.62
C ILE A 108 1.25 9.79 -5.76
N ASP A 109 2.11 10.80 -5.75
CA ASP A 109 2.17 11.79 -6.83
C ASP A 109 2.51 11.13 -8.17
N TRP A 110 3.53 10.27 -8.23
CA TRP A 110 3.85 9.49 -9.43
C TRP A 110 2.75 8.53 -9.88
N LEU A 111 2.08 7.87 -8.93
CA LEU A 111 1.01 6.90 -9.18
C LEU A 111 -0.32 7.56 -9.57
N SER A 112 -0.51 8.84 -9.26
CA SER A 112 -1.66 9.63 -9.69
C SER A 112 -1.63 10.00 -11.17
N ARG A 113 -0.50 9.75 -11.83
CA ARG A 113 -0.21 10.16 -13.20
C ARG A 113 -0.07 8.95 -14.13
N PRO A 114 -0.47 9.09 -15.42
CA PRO A 114 -1.10 10.27 -16.04
C PRO A 114 -2.49 10.59 -15.46
N TYR A 115 -2.92 11.85 -15.52
CA TYR A 115 -4.20 12.26 -14.91
C TYR A 115 -5.38 11.46 -15.47
N GLY A 116 -6.20 10.90 -14.59
CA GLY A 116 -7.39 10.11 -14.93
C GLY A 116 -7.11 8.66 -15.32
N THR A 117 -5.85 8.28 -15.52
CA THR A 117 -5.44 6.89 -15.82
C THR A 117 -4.21 6.46 -15.02
N GLY A 118 -3.93 7.15 -13.91
CA GLY A 118 -2.82 6.82 -13.03
C GLY A 118 -3.03 5.44 -12.41
N ALA A 119 -1.94 4.78 -12.03
CA ALA A 119 -1.96 3.41 -11.52
C ALA A 119 -2.84 3.22 -10.27
N LEU A 120 -3.14 4.26 -9.49
CA LEU A 120 -4.07 4.17 -8.35
C LEU A 120 -5.56 4.25 -8.75
N THR A 121 -5.87 4.66 -9.98
CA THR A 121 -7.25 4.96 -10.40
C THR A 121 -8.16 3.75 -10.25
N GLY A 122 -9.22 3.89 -9.45
CA GLY A 122 -10.21 2.86 -9.20
C GLY A 122 -9.76 1.72 -8.27
N LYS A 123 -8.49 1.68 -7.84
CA LYS A 123 -7.99 0.59 -7.00
C LYS A 123 -8.46 0.73 -5.55
N PRO A 124 -8.94 -0.35 -4.91
CA PRO A 124 -9.10 -0.40 -3.47
C PRO A 124 -7.78 -0.16 -2.73
N VAL A 125 -7.78 0.70 -1.71
CA VAL A 125 -6.59 1.05 -0.94
C VAL A 125 -6.85 0.96 0.56
N GLY A 126 -6.06 0.14 1.26
CA GLY A 126 -6.01 0.07 2.72
C GLY A 126 -4.84 0.90 3.28
N VAL A 127 -5.02 1.50 4.46
CA VAL A 127 -3.97 2.31 5.10
C VAL A 127 -3.83 1.92 6.57
N ILE A 128 -2.69 1.31 6.88
CA ILE A 128 -2.31 0.88 8.24
C ILE A 128 -0.97 1.49 8.62
N GLY A 129 -0.57 1.39 9.89
CA GLY A 129 0.73 1.92 10.28
C GLY A 129 1.06 1.84 11.75
N VAL A 130 2.34 2.08 12.05
CA VAL A 130 2.88 2.18 13.40
C VAL A 130 3.51 3.55 13.59
N ALA A 131 3.10 4.27 14.63
CA ALA A 131 3.79 5.48 15.08
C ALA A 131 3.99 5.46 16.59
N LEU A 132 5.14 5.97 17.04
CA LEU A 132 5.48 5.94 18.47
C LEU A 132 4.63 6.92 19.32
N GLY A 133 4.02 7.91 18.67
CA GLY A 133 3.12 8.86 19.34
C GLY A 133 1.82 8.20 19.84
N ARG A 134 1.20 8.84 20.84
CA ARG A 134 -0.05 8.38 21.48
C ARG A 134 -1.17 8.03 20.50
N PHE A 135 -1.22 8.73 19.37
CA PHE A 135 -2.30 8.59 18.39
C PHE A 135 -2.04 7.54 17.32
N GLY A 136 -0.96 6.74 17.41
CA GLY A 136 -0.73 5.62 16.48
C GLY A 136 -0.71 6.00 15.00
N GLY A 137 -0.30 7.25 14.70
CA GLY A 137 -0.13 7.74 13.34
C GLY A 137 -1.40 8.19 12.64
N THR A 138 -2.47 8.54 13.39
CA THR A 138 -3.76 8.96 12.81
C THR A 138 -3.61 10.04 11.75
N TRP A 139 -2.83 11.10 11.98
CA TRP A 139 -2.72 12.21 11.02
C TRP A 139 -2.04 11.78 9.73
N SER A 140 -0.98 10.97 9.82
CA SER A 140 -0.35 10.37 8.63
C SER A 140 -1.33 9.51 7.84
N ARG A 141 -2.12 8.66 8.53
CA ARG A 141 -3.11 7.80 7.87
C ARG A 141 -4.20 8.63 7.19
N GLU A 142 -4.71 9.67 7.84
CA GLU A 142 -5.71 10.59 7.27
C GLU A 142 -5.16 11.36 6.05
N ASP A 143 -3.93 11.89 6.13
CA ASP A 143 -3.27 12.59 5.03
C ASP A 143 -3.04 11.69 3.81
N ILE A 144 -2.62 10.44 4.04
CA ILE A 144 -2.47 9.43 3.00
C ILE A 144 -3.83 9.11 2.38
N ARG A 145 -4.87 8.82 3.18
CA ARG A 145 -6.23 8.55 2.68
C ARG A 145 -6.75 9.69 1.82
N LYS A 146 -6.60 10.93 2.28
CA LYS A 146 -6.96 12.12 1.50
C LYS A 146 -6.21 12.17 0.17
N SER A 147 -4.89 11.99 0.19
CA SER A 147 -4.06 12.04 -1.02
C SER A 147 -4.44 10.94 -2.01
N VAL A 148 -4.68 9.72 -1.54
CA VAL A 148 -5.11 8.57 -2.36
C VAL A 148 -6.47 8.84 -3.02
N LYS A 149 -7.46 9.34 -2.27
CA LYS A 149 -8.79 9.68 -2.83
C LYS A 149 -8.67 10.70 -3.96
N ILE A 150 -7.85 11.74 -3.77
CA ILE A 150 -7.62 12.76 -4.80
C ILE A 150 -6.83 12.19 -6.00
N ALA A 151 -5.93 11.23 -5.76
CA ALA A 151 -5.19 10.52 -6.79
C ALA A 151 -6.02 9.46 -7.56
N GLY A 152 -7.30 9.30 -7.22
CA GLY A 152 -8.23 8.40 -7.91
C GLY A 152 -8.37 7.01 -7.28
N GLY A 153 -7.69 6.72 -6.17
CA GLY A 153 -7.85 5.46 -5.44
C GLY A 153 -9.12 5.43 -4.58
N GLN A 154 -9.63 4.23 -4.33
CA GLN A 154 -10.79 3.97 -3.50
C GLN A 154 -10.35 3.53 -2.11
N VAL A 155 -10.33 4.45 -1.15
CA VAL A 155 -9.96 4.12 0.22
C VAL A 155 -11.02 3.23 0.86
N VAL A 156 -10.60 2.07 1.38
CA VAL A 156 -11.44 1.18 2.20
C VAL A 156 -11.36 1.67 3.64
N GLU A 157 -12.45 2.22 4.16
CA GLU A 157 -12.44 2.88 5.47
C GLU A 157 -12.30 1.89 6.63
N GLU A 158 -12.81 0.69 6.44
CA GLU A 158 -12.77 -0.43 7.36
C GLU A 158 -11.35 -0.99 7.55
N VAL A 159 -10.46 -0.77 6.58
CA VAL A 159 -9.04 -1.17 6.68
C VAL A 159 -8.28 -0.07 7.41
N GLU A 160 -8.63 0.15 8.67
CA GLU A 160 -8.00 1.14 9.55
C GLU A 160 -7.30 0.46 10.73
N PHE A 161 -5.97 0.46 10.71
CA PHE A 161 -5.18 -0.13 11.79
C PHE A 161 -3.98 0.77 12.14
N GLY A 162 -4.05 1.40 13.32
CA GLY A 162 -3.00 2.25 13.87
C GLY A 162 -2.43 1.64 15.15
N VAL A 163 -1.11 1.47 15.19
CA VAL A 163 -0.39 0.96 16.36
C VAL A 163 0.39 2.09 17.00
N SER A 164 0.11 2.35 18.27
CA SER A 164 0.88 3.28 19.10
C SER A 164 2.12 2.62 19.68
N GLY A 165 3.12 3.42 20.05
CA GLY A 165 4.34 2.91 20.68
C GLY A 165 4.10 2.13 21.99
N SER A 166 3.00 2.39 22.70
CA SER A 166 2.62 1.66 23.93
C SER A 166 2.07 0.25 23.69
N GLN A 167 1.82 -0.13 22.44
CA GLN A 167 1.38 -1.47 22.06
C GLN A 167 2.53 -2.36 21.58
N LEU A 168 3.77 -1.88 21.67
CA LEU A 168 4.97 -2.67 21.35
C LEU A 168 5.44 -3.44 22.58
N ASP A 169 6.12 -4.57 22.36
CA ASP A 169 6.77 -5.33 23.45
C ASP A 169 7.95 -4.53 24.06
N ASP A 170 8.50 -5.01 25.18
CA ASP A 170 9.64 -4.38 25.86
C ASP A 170 10.90 -4.24 24.97
N SER A 171 10.95 -4.98 23.86
CA SER A 171 12.02 -4.92 22.86
C SER A 171 11.69 -4.01 21.67
N GLY A 172 10.54 -3.33 21.68
CA GLY A 172 10.06 -2.46 20.60
C GLY A 172 9.55 -3.21 19.36
N ARG A 173 9.13 -4.47 19.51
CA ARG A 173 8.59 -5.32 18.44
C ARG A 173 7.07 -5.42 18.52
N LEU A 174 6.46 -5.92 17.46
CA LEU A 174 5.02 -6.14 17.36
C LEU A 174 4.63 -7.41 18.11
N PRO A 175 3.73 -7.33 19.12
CA PRO A 175 3.12 -8.51 19.72
C PRO A 175 2.24 -9.27 18.72
N ALA A 176 1.96 -10.55 19.01
CA ALA A 176 1.16 -11.41 18.13
C ALA A 176 -0.26 -10.85 17.91
N GLU A 177 -0.89 -10.33 18.97
CA GLU A 177 -2.22 -9.74 18.89
C GLU A 177 -2.29 -8.49 17.99
N VAL A 178 -1.18 -7.75 17.86
CA VAL A 178 -1.08 -6.62 16.95
C VAL A 178 -0.96 -7.09 15.51
N ILE A 179 -0.22 -8.19 15.28
CA ILE A 179 -0.10 -8.80 13.95
C ILE A 179 -1.46 -9.36 13.52
N ASP A 180 -2.15 -10.10 14.39
CA ASP A 180 -3.47 -10.67 14.10
C ASP A 180 -4.49 -9.58 13.74
N GLY A 181 -4.53 -8.48 14.50
CA GLY A 181 -5.39 -7.34 14.20
C GLY A 181 -5.08 -6.68 12.85
N ALA A 182 -3.80 -6.61 12.47
CA ALA A 182 -3.40 -6.10 11.16
C ALA A 182 -3.82 -7.04 10.02
N VAL A 183 -3.66 -8.35 10.20
CA VAL A 183 -4.10 -9.38 9.24
C VAL A 183 -5.61 -9.34 9.05
N ASP A 184 -6.37 -9.19 10.14
CA ASP A 184 -7.83 -9.08 10.10
C ASP A 184 -8.28 -7.81 9.36
N ALA A 185 -7.64 -6.67 9.62
CA ALA A 185 -7.92 -5.43 8.90
C ALA A 185 -7.68 -5.59 7.39
N VAL A 186 -6.58 -6.24 6.99
CA VAL A 186 -6.23 -6.40 5.57
C VAL A 186 -7.08 -7.47 4.87
N ARG A 187 -7.69 -8.43 5.60
CA ARG A 187 -8.65 -9.38 5.01
C ARG A 187 -9.85 -8.65 4.37
N VAL A 188 -10.28 -7.54 4.96
CA VAL A 188 -11.36 -6.70 4.41
C VAL A 188 -10.98 -6.12 3.05
N LEU A 189 -9.70 -5.76 2.86
CA LEU A 189 -9.22 -5.25 1.56
C LEU A 189 -9.38 -6.29 0.45
N GLY A 190 -9.13 -7.57 0.75
CA GLY A 190 -9.32 -8.66 -0.22
C GLY A 190 -10.78 -8.90 -0.60
N SER A 191 -11.73 -8.72 0.34
CA SER A 191 -13.15 -8.86 0.04
C SER A 191 -13.69 -7.73 -0.83
N GLU A 192 -13.18 -6.51 -0.69
CA GLU A 192 -13.61 -5.37 -1.53
C GLU A 192 -13.27 -5.57 -3.01
N VAL A 193 -12.14 -6.23 -3.31
CA VAL A 193 -11.79 -6.59 -4.68
C VAL A 193 -12.81 -7.57 -5.25
N ALA A 194 -13.22 -8.59 -4.49
CA ALA A 194 -14.17 -9.59 -4.96
C ALA A 194 -15.59 -9.05 -5.23
N VAL A 195 -15.97 -7.92 -4.65
CA VAL A 195 -17.28 -7.26 -4.86
C VAL A 195 -17.25 -6.28 -6.04
N SER A 196 -16.07 -5.84 -6.46
CA SER A 196 -15.88 -4.81 -7.50
C SER A 196 -15.76 -5.36 -8.93
N VAL A 197 -15.83 -6.69 -9.10
CA VAL A 197 -15.71 -7.42 -10.39
C VAL A 197 -17.07 -7.88 -10.91
#